data_AF-A0A2Z5WW38-F1
#
_entry.id   AF-A0A2Z5WW38-F1
#
_cell.length_a   1.000
_cell.length_b   1.000
_cell.length_c   1.000
_cell.angle_alpha   90.00
_cell.angle_beta   90.00
_cell.angle_gamma   90.00
#
_symmetry.space_group_name_H-M   'P 1'
#
loop_
_entity.id
_entity.type
_entity.pdbx_description
1 polymer ?
#
loop_
_entity_poly.entity_id
_entity_poly.type
_entity_poly.pdbx_seq_one_letter_code
_entity_poly.pdbx_strand_id
1 'polypeptide(L)'
;MVTTKSQSNVLRYDIVGSRRVSNYGFAVIVAIGALGFLLAGLSSFLKINLLPFSQPLEMDFVPQGLALSFYGIAGTLLEIYLLYVIAVDYGSGYNEFDRNNGKVTLFRRGRSQSKNIELTYKIADVQAVRVEIREGLNPKRALYLRVKGRGDLPLSEVGQPIALNVLEDRAAEIAKFLSVPLEGL
;
A
#
# COMPACT_ATOMS: atom_id res chain seq x y z
N MET A 1 31.97 29.46 2.80
CA MET A 1 30.96 29.49 3.89
C MET A 1 30.22 28.17 3.87
N VAL A 2 30.47 27.32 4.85
CA VAL A 2 29.76 26.03 5.00
C VAL A 2 28.44 26.34 5.70
N THR A 3 27.34 26.33 4.97
CA THR A 3 26.00 26.45 5.53
C THR A 3 25.68 25.15 6.26
N THR A 4 25.84 25.14 7.57
CA THR A 4 25.31 24.12 8.48
C THR A 4 23.79 24.12 8.34
N LYS A 5 23.25 23.18 7.53
CA LYS A 5 21.84 22.78 7.63
C LYS A 5 21.58 22.48 9.10
N SER A 6 20.70 23.25 9.74
CA SER A 6 20.16 22.92 11.05
C SER A 6 19.66 21.47 10.97
N GLN A 7 20.36 20.54 11.62
CA GLN A 7 19.94 19.14 11.63
C GLN A 7 18.63 19.09 12.40
N SER A 8 17.54 18.77 11.70
CA SER A 8 16.26 18.51 12.38
C SER A 8 16.47 17.35 13.35
N ASN A 9 16.03 17.51 14.60
CA ASN A 9 16.09 16.43 15.60
C ASN A 9 15.05 15.33 15.37
N VAL A 10 14.24 15.46 14.32
CA VAL A 10 13.24 14.48 13.89
C VAL A 10 13.49 14.17 12.41
N LEU A 11 13.53 12.88 12.09
CA LEU A 11 13.56 12.35 10.74
C LEU A 11 12.30 11.51 10.52
N ARG A 12 11.53 11.80 9.48
CA ARG A 12 10.25 11.14 9.21
C ARG A 12 10.13 10.73 7.75
N TYR A 13 9.67 9.50 7.55
CA TYR A 13 9.33 8.95 6.25
C TYR A 13 7.88 8.51 6.25
N ASP A 14 7.04 9.16 5.44
CA ASP A 14 5.67 8.70 5.24
C ASP A 14 5.64 7.48 4.30
N ILE A 15 4.65 6.63 4.51
CA ILE A 15 4.44 5.40 3.74
C ILE A 15 3.11 5.50 3.04
N VAL A 16 3.16 5.34 1.71
CA VAL A 16 1.96 5.36 0.87
C VAL A 16 1.21 4.05 1.01
N GLY A 17 -0.03 4.14 1.49
CA GLY A 17 -0.95 3.01 1.63
C GLY A 17 -1.68 2.69 0.33
N SER A 18 -2.99 2.50 0.44
CA SER A 18 -3.86 2.11 -0.67
C SER A 18 -4.18 3.25 -1.65
N ARG A 19 -3.93 4.52 -1.31
CA ARG A 19 -4.19 5.67 -2.20
C ARG A 19 -3.12 5.87 -3.26
N ARG A 20 -2.79 4.80 -3.99
CA ARG A 20 -1.87 4.82 -5.13
C ARG A 20 -2.65 5.00 -6.42
N VAL A 21 -2.05 5.69 -7.38
CA VAL A 21 -2.64 5.89 -8.73
C VAL A 21 -3.02 4.55 -9.37
N SER A 22 -2.20 3.51 -9.18
CA SER A 22 -2.50 2.15 -9.65
C SER A 22 -3.81 1.61 -9.09
N ASN A 23 -4.08 1.83 -7.80
CA ASN A 23 -5.28 1.31 -7.15
C ASN A 23 -6.54 2.04 -7.62
N TYR A 24 -6.46 3.36 -7.83
CA TYR A 24 -7.53 4.10 -8.47
C TYR A 24 -7.80 3.62 -9.89
N GLY A 25 -6.75 3.35 -10.68
CA GLY A 25 -6.88 2.79 -12.02
C GLY A 25 -7.60 1.44 -12.01
N PHE A 26 -7.21 0.53 -11.10
CA PHE A 26 -7.89 -0.76 -10.95
C PHE A 26 -9.35 -0.62 -10.51
N ALA A 27 -9.66 0.26 -9.56
CA ALA A 27 -11.04 0.52 -9.14
C ALA A 27 -11.90 1.01 -10.32
N VAL A 28 -11.40 1.94 -11.14
CA VAL A 28 -12.14 2.40 -12.34
C VAL A 28 -12.41 1.26 -13.32
N ILE A 29 -11.42 0.40 -13.60
CA ILE A 29 -11.59 -0.74 -14.51
C ILE A 29 -12.63 -1.73 -13.96
N VAL A 30 -12.54 -2.06 -12.67
CA VAL A 30 -13.47 -2.98 -12.01
C VAL A 30 -14.88 -2.38 -11.96
N ALA A 31 -15.03 -1.10 -11.64
CA ALA A 31 -16.32 -0.41 -11.64
C ALA A 31 -17.02 -0.46 -13.01
N ILE A 32 -16.28 -0.16 -14.09
CA ILE A 32 -16.82 -0.19 -15.45
C ILE A 32 -17.26 -1.62 -15.81
N GLY A 33 -16.42 -2.63 -15.54
CA GLY A 33 -16.75 -4.02 -15.82
C GLY A 33 -17.94 -4.54 -15.00
N ALA A 34 -17.95 -4.27 -13.70
CA ALA A 34 -19.01 -4.67 -12.79
C ALA A 34 -20.35 -4.04 -13.18
N LEU A 35 -20.36 -2.74 -13.43
CA LEU A 35 -21.55 -2.01 -13.86
C LEU A 35 -22.05 -2.53 -15.22
N GLY A 36 -21.15 -2.72 -16.19
CA GLY A 36 -21.49 -3.23 -17.51
C GLY A 36 -22.14 -4.61 -17.44
N PHE A 37 -21.56 -5.55 -16.68
CA PHE A 37 -22.11 -6.90 -16.52
C PHE A 37 -23.43 -6.91 -15.74
N LEU A 38 -23.55 -6.10 -14.69
CA LEU A 38 -24.79 -5.99 -13.92
C LEU A 38 -25.93 -5.44 -14.78
N LEU A 39 -25.68 -4.37 -15.54
CA LEU A 39 -26.66 -3.77 -16.45
C LEU A 39 -27.03 -4.72 -17.60
N ALA A 40 -26.07 -5.46 -18.16
CA ALA A 40 -26.35 -6.45 -19.21
C ALA A 40 -27.24 -7.60 -18.70
N GLY A 41 -26.91 -8.16 -17.52
CA GLY A 41 -27.70 -9.21 -16.90
C GLY A 41 -29.12 -8.75 -16.55
N LEU A 42 -29.24 -7.55 -15.98
CA LEU A 42 -30.54 -6.95 -15.64
C LEU A 42 -31.36 -6.62 -16.88
N SER A 43 -30.72 -6.15 -17.96
CA SER A 43 -31.39 -5.88 -19.23
C SER A 43 -32.00 -7.14 -19.85
N SER A 44 -31.27 -8.26 -19.79
CA SER A 44 -31.75 -9.55 -20.29
C SER A 44 -32.89 -10.14 -19.45
N PHE A 45 -32.86 -9.90 -18.13
CA PHE A 45 -33.94 -10.31 -17.22
C PHE A 45 -35.21 -9.48 -17.38
N LEU A 46 -35.10 -8.15 -17.40
CA LEU A 46 -36.23 -7.22 -17.49
C LEU A 46 -36.73 -7.00 -18.92
N LYS A 47 -35.96 -7.43 -19.92
CA LYS A 47 -36.19 -7.16 -21.36
C LYS A 47 -36.28 -5.65 -21.66
N ILE A 48 -35.52 -4.84 -20.93
CA ILE A 48 -35.36 -3.39 -21.12
C ILE A 48 -33.89 -3.11 -21.44
N ASN A 49 -33.59 -2.25 -22.42
CA ASN A 49 -32.20 -1.97 -22.76
C ASN A 49 -31.63 -0.90 -21.83
N LEU A 50 -30.81 -1.31 -20.86
CA LEU A 50 -30.13 -0.40 -19.94
C LEU A 50 -28.75 0.03 -20.43
N LEU A 51 -28.26 -0.56 -21.52
CA LEU A 51 -26.93 -0.27 -22.07
C LEU A 51 -27.05 0.57 -23.36
N PRO A 52 -26.43 1.77 -23.42
CA PRO A 52 -26.59 2.68 -24.55
C PRO A 52 -25.93 2.18 -25.85
N PHE A 53 -24.93 1.30 -25.76
CA PHE A 53 -24.11 0.86 -26.91
C PHE A 53 -24.12 -0.66 -27.13
N SER A 54 -25.12 -1.37 -26.59
CA SER A 54 -25.25 -2.83 -26.71
C SER A 54 -26.71 -3.21 -26.98
N GLN A 55 -26.95 -4.44 -27.44
CA GLN A 55 -28.28 -5.05 -27.63
C GLN A 55 -28.47 -6.25 -26.71
N PRO A 56 -28.59 -6.07 -25.38
CA PRO A 56 -28.73 -7.19 -24.43
C PRO A 56 -30.07 -7.92 -24.54
N LEU A 57 -31.03 -7.36 -25.30
CA LEU A 57 -32.37 -7.94 -25.48
C LEU A 57 -32.37 -9.18 -26.37
N GLU A 58 -31.40 -9.29 -27.28
CA GLU A 58 -31.23 -10.46 -28.15
C GLU A 58 -30.66 -11.67 -27.39
N MET A 59 -30.20 -11.45 -26.15
CA MET A 59 -29.63 -12.48 -25.29
C MET A 59 -30.69 -13.06 -24.35
N ASP A 60 -30.77 -14.39 -24.32
CA ASP A 60 -31.55 -15.12 -23.32
C ASP A 60 -30.96 -14.96 -21.91
N PHE A 61 -31.85 -14.80 -20.93
CA PHE A 61 -31.42 -14.63 -19.54
C PHE A 61 -30.67 -15.86 -19.05
N VAL A 62 -31.13 -17.06 -19.43
CA VAL A 62 -30.43 -18.31 -19.10
C VAL A 62 -29.82 -18.89 -20.38
N PRO A 63 -28.53 -19.26 -20.38
CA PRO A 63 -27.57 -19.20 -19.27
C PRO A 63 -26.80 -17.87 -19.17
N GLN A 64 -26.78 -17.08 -20.25
CA GLN A 64 -25.79 -16.02 -20.44
C GLN A 64 -26.06 -14.78 -19.59
N GLY A 65 -27.30 -14.30 -19.54
CA GLY A 65 -27.68 -13.18 -18.67
C GLY A 65 -27.52 -13.46 -17.17
N LEU A 66 -27.71 -14.71 -16.76
CA LEU A 66 -27.50 -15.18 -15.39
C LEU A 66 -26.01 -15.16 -15.04
N ALA A 67 -25.14 -15.65 -15.94
CA ALA A 67 -23.70 -15.58 -15.77
C ALA A 67 -23.21 -14.12 -15.66
N LEU A 68 -23.69 -13.23 -16.53
CA LEU A 68 -23.36 -11.80 -16.47
C LEU A 68 -23.85 -11.15 -15.17
N SER A 69 -25.06 -11.48 -14.71
CA SER A 69 -25.56 -11.03 -13.40
C SER A 69 -24.63 -11.47 -12.26
N PHE A 70 -24.18 -12.73 -12.27
CA PHE A 70 -23.26 -13.25 -11.25
C PHE A 70 -21.92 -12.51 -11.26
N TYR A 71 -21.30 -12.33 -12.42
CA TYR A 71 -20.06 -11.58 -12.54
C TYR A 71 -20.23 -10.09 -12.18
N GLY A 72 -21.37 -9.49 -12.53
CA GLY A 72 -21.72 -8.12 -12.14
C GLY A 72 -21.82 -7.96 -10.62
N ILE A 73 -22.48 -8.89 -9.93
CA ILE A 73 -22.58 -8.88 -8.46
C ILE A 73 -21.20 -9.08 -7.83
N ALA A 74 -20.43 -10.07 -8.27
CA ALA A 74 -19.09 -10.33 -7.75
C ALA A 74 -18.16 -9.13 -7.96
N GLY A 75 -18.19 -8.52 -9.15
CA GLY A 75 -17.46 -7.30 -9.47
C GLY A 75 -17.89 -6.11 -8.63
N THR A 76 -19.19 -5.95 -8.38
CA THR A 76 -19.72 -4.86 -7.53
C THR A 76 -19.26 -5.00 -6.09
N LEU A 77 -19.27 -6.23 -5.54
CA LEU A 77 -18.74 -6.49 -4.20
C LEU A 77 -17.23 -6.21 -4.12
N LEU A 78 -16.47 -6.60 -5.15
CA LEU A 78 -15.05 -6.28 -5.25
C LEU A 78 -14.84 -4.76 -5.33
N GLU A 79 -15.65 -4.03 -6.10
CA GLU A 79 -15.54 -2.59 -6.23
C GLU A 79 -15.80 -1.86 -4.90
N ILE A 80 -16.86 -2.26 -4.18
CA ILE A 80 -17.15 -1.73 -2.84
C ILE A 80 -15.95 -1.96 -1.91
N TYR A 81 -15.32 -3.13 -1.98
CA TYR A 81 -14.13 -3.43 -1.19
C TYR A 81 -12.94 -2.54 -1.57
N LEU A 82 -12.66 -2.34 -2.87
CA LEU A 82 -11.58 -1.48 -3.35
C LEU A 82 -11.78 -0.03 -2.90
N LEU A 83 -12.99 0.50 -3.07
CA LEU A 83 -13.35 1.84 -2.62
C LEU A 83 -13.19 2.00 -1.12
N TYR A 84 -13.62 0.99 -0.34
CA TYR A 84 -13.44 0.98 1.11
C TYR A 84 -11.96 1.02 1.52
N VAL A 85 -11.13 0.17 0.91
CA VAL A 85 -9.69 0.09 1.18
C VAL A 85 -9.00 1.42 0.83
N ILE A 86 -9.38 2.07 -0.28
CA ILE A 86 -8.90 3.39 -0.69
C ILE A 86 -9.38 4.49 0.27
N ALA A 87 -10.64 4.45 0.68
CA ALA A 87 -11.25 5.44 1.57
C ALA A 87 -10.52 5.50 2.92
N VAL A 88 -10.23 4.34 3.51
CA VAL A 88 -9.51 4.23 4.78
C VAL A 88 -8.00 4.46 4.62
N ASP A 89 -7.48 4.50 3.39
CA ASP A 89 -6.04 4.57 3.12
C ASP A 89 -5.26 3.44 3.83
N TYR A 90 -5.80 2.22 3.71
CA TYR A 90 -5.28 1.05 4.39
C TYR A 90 -3.78 0.84 4.12
N GLY A 91 -3.02 0.53 5.16
CA GLY A 91 -1.59 0.26 5.08
C GLY A 91 -0.71 1.51 4.96
N SER A 92 -1.27 2.72 4.89
CA SER A 92 -0.46 3.95 4.96
C SER A 92 0.13 4.12 6.35
N GLY A 93 1.12 4.99 6.49
CA GLY A 93 1.66 5.26 7.80
C GLY A 93 2.92 6.08 7.72
N TYR A 94 3.79 5.91 8.70
CA TYR A 94 5.08 6.59 8.72
C TYR A 94 6.08 5.85 9.60
N ASN A 95 7.36 6.14 9.36
CA ASN A 95 8.47 5.81 10.24
C ASN A 95 9.04 7.13 10.75
N GLU A 96 9.03 7.33 12.06
CA GLU A 96 9.53 8.54 12.70
C GLU A 96 10.67 8.19 13.65
N PHE A 97 11.76 8.93 13.55
CA PHE A 97 12.94 8.83 14.39
C PHE A 97 13.14 10.17 15.09
N ASP A 98 12.89 10.22 16.40
CA ASP A 98 12.90 11.44 17.19
C ASP A 98 14.02 11.40 18.23
N ARG A 99 15.08 12.19 18.00
CA ARG A 99 16.21 12.33 18.93
C ARG A 99 15.85 13.15 20.19
N ASN A 100 14.87 14.05 20.12
CA ASN A 100 14.45 14.84 21.28
C ASN A 100 13.81 13.94 22.34
N ASN A 101 12.90 13.07 21.89
CA ASN A 101 12.20 12.13 22.76
C ASN A 101 12.94 10.78 22.93
N GLY A 102 14.01 10.55 22.15
CA GLY A 102 14.80 9.32 22.17
C GLY A 102 14.02 8.10 21.68
N LYS A 103 13.06 8.27 20.77
CA LYS A 103 12.11 7.23 20.36
C LYS A 103 12.10 7.02 18.84
N VAL A 104 11.82 5.79 18.45
CA VAL A 104 11.47 5.38 17.09
C VAL A 104 10.03 4.91 17.08
N THR A 105 9.22 5.47 16.20
CA THR A 105 7.80 5.12 16.04
C THR A 105 7.55 4.59 14.64
N LEU A 106 7.07 3.36 14.55
CA LEU A 106 6.60 2.75 13.31
C LEU A 106 5.08 2.66 13.37
N PHE A 107 4.42 3.51 12.59
CA PHE A 107 2.97 3.57 12.51
C PHE A 107 2.47 3.00 11.19
N ARG A 108 1.46 2.15 11.23
CA ARG A 108 0.72 1.63 10.08
C ARG A 108 -0.77 1.72 10.35
N ARG A 109 -1.50 2.30 9.39
CA ARG A 109 -2.95 2.46 9.42
C ARG A 109 -3.62 1.14 9.10
N GLY A 110 -4.50 0.71 9.99
CA GLY A 110 -5.30 -0.48 9.82
C GLY A 110 -6.62 -0.20 9.12
N ARG A 111 -7.51 -1.20 9.15
CA ARG A 111 -8.86 -1.13 8.56
C ARG A 111 -9.82 -0.21 9.33
N SER A 112 -9.49 0.08 10.58
CA SER A 112 -10.19 0.99 11.48
C SER A 112 -9.18 1.55 12.47
N GLN A 113 -9.53 2.63 13.19
CA GLN A 113 -8.64 3.27 14.16
C GLN A 113 -8.11 2.28 15.22
N SER A 114 -8.97 1.36 15.70
CA SER A 114 -8.59 0.33 16.68
C SER A 114 -7.70 -0.80 16.13
N LYS A 115 -7.47 -0.81 14.81
CA LYS A 115 -6.62 -1.79 14.12
C LYS A 115 -5.34 -1.15 13.59
N ASN A 116 -5.06 0.10 13.95
CA ASN A 116 -3.77 0.72 13.68
C ASN A 116 -2.67 -0.04 14.45
N ILE A 117 -1.52 -0.18 13.81
CA ILE A 117 -0.34 -0.78 14.42
C ILE A 117 0.62 0.37 14.69
N GLU A 118 0.92 0.59 15.96
CA GLU A 118 1.91 1.57 16.40
C GLU A 118 2.94 0.85 17.26
N LEU A 119 4.18 0.83 16.79
CA LEU A 119 5.29 0.19 17.48
C LEU A 119 6.31 1.26 17.85
N THR A 120 6.54 1.43 19.15
CA THR A 120 7.45 2.45 19.67
C THR A 120 8.60 1.80 20.43
N TYR A 121 9.82 2.19 20.08
CA TYR A 121 11.07 1.69 20.65
C TYR A 121 11.96 2.83 21.09
N LYS A 122 12.89 2.59 22.01
CA LYS A 122 13.93 3.57 22.34
C LYS A 122 15.00 3.56 21.25
N ILE A 123 15.51 4.73 20.88
CA ILE A 123 16.64 4.82 19.93
C ILE A 123 17.85 4.04 20.44
N ALA A 124 18.10 4.05 21.76
CA ALA A 124 19.18 3.30 22.39
C ALA A 124 19.10 1.77 22.20
N ASP A 125 17.91 1.24 21.87
CA ASP A 125 17.72 -0.18 21.59
C ASP A 125 17.93 -0.51 20.11
N VAL A 126 18.06 0.48 19.23
CA VAL A 126 18.35 0.24 17.81
C VAL A 126 19.81 -0.19 17.66
N GLN A 127 20.02 -1.31 16.98
CA GLN A 127 21.35 -1.91 16.80
C GLN A 127 21.94 -1.61 15.43
N ALA A 128 21.12 -1.66 14.38
CA ALA A 128 21.56 -1.46 13.01
C ALA A 128 20.39 -1.09 12.10
N VAL A 129 20.70 -0.46 10.97
CA VAL A 129 19.82 -0.40 9.80
C VAL A 129 20.25 -1.49 8.84
N ARG A 130 19.34 -2.40 8.48
CA ARG A 130 19.66 -3.51 7.57
C ARG A 130 19.03 -3.28 6.20
N VAL A 131 19.81 -3.46 5.15
CA VAL A 131 19.37 -3.47 3.76
C VAL A 131 19.29 -4.91 3.27
N GLU A 132 18.23 -5.25 2.56
CA GLU A 132 18.11 -6.54 1.87
C GLU A 132 17.91 -6.28 0.38
N ILE A 133 18.87 -6.74 -0.43
CA ILE A 133 18.83 -6.66 -1.88
C ILE A 133 18.83 -8.07 -2.43
N ARG A 134 17.82 -8.39 -3.22
CA ARG A 134 17.73 -9.63 -3.99
C ARG A 134 17.40 -9.24 -5.42
N GLU A 135 18.24 -9.65 -6.35
CA GLU A 135 18.02 -9.46 -7.77
C GLU A 135 17.53 -10.78 -8.42
N GLY A 136 16.96 -10.70 -9.62
CA GLY A 136 16.47 -11.84 -10.39
C GLY A 136 14.97 -11.79 -10.67
N LEU A 137 14.32 -12.96 -10.83
CA LEU A 137 12.91 -13.06 -11.22
C LEU A 137 11.92 -12.52 -10.17
N ASN A 138 12.34 -12.44 -8.90
CA ASN A 138 11.56 -11.85 -7.82
C ASN A 138 12.45 -10.87 -7.05
N PRO A 139 12.65 -9.66 -7.59
CA PRO A 139 13.54 -8.69 -6.99
C PRO A 139 12.95 -8.18 -5.68
N LYS A 140 13.79 -8.05 -4.66
CA LYS A 140 13.42 -7.51 -3.34
C LYS A 140 14.43 -6.46 -2.94
N ARG A 141 13.95 -5.27 -2.62
CA ARG A 141 14.76 -4.17 -2.08
C ARG A 141 14.03 -3.62 -0.87
N ALA A 142 14.50 -3.99 0.31
CA ALA A 142 13.80 -3.72 1.56
C ALA A 142 14.75 -3.13 2.61
N LEU A 143 14.20 -2.26 3.45
CA LEU A 143 14.88 -1.69 4.62
C LEU A 143 14.29 -2.27 5.87
N TYR A 144 15.17 -2.58 6.81
CA TYR A 144 14.82 -3.09 8.11
C TYR A 144 15.53 -2.31 9.21
N LEU A 145 14.87 -2.22 10.36
CA LEU A 145 15.44 -1.71 11.59
C LEU A 145 15.68 -2.88 12.54
N ARG A 146 16.92 -3.13 12.92
CA ARG A 146 17.22 -4.13 13.94
C ARG A 146 17.16 -3.49 15.32
N VAL A 147 16.30 -4.01 16.18
CA VAL A 147 16.10 -3.52 17.54
C VAL A 147 16.42 -4.64 18.54
N LYS A 148 17.13 -4.30 19.62
CA LYS A 148 17.56 -5.24 20.66
C LYS A 148 16.37 -6.01 21.22
N GLY A 149 16.49 -7.33 21.30
CA GLY A 149 15.43 -8.21 21.80
C GLY A 149 14.21 -8.32 20.87
N ARG A 150 14.29 -7.76 19.67
CA ARG A 150 13.32 -7.90 18.59
C ARG A 150 14.04 -8.40 17.33
N GLY A 151 13.26 -8.90 16.37
CA GLY A 151 13.76 -9.20 15.04
C GLY A 151 13.91 -7.95 14.18
N ASP A 152 14.20 -8.17 12.91
CA ASP A 152 14.32 -7.11 11.90
C ASP A 152 12.92 -6.55 11.55
N LEU A 153 12.69 -5.27 11.85
CA LEU A 153 11.41 -4.59 11.64
C LEU A 153 11.38 -3.92 10.26
N PRO A 154 10.42 -4.24 9.37
CA PRO A 154 10.39 -3.66 8.03
C PRO A 154 10.06 -2.16 8.07
N LEU A 155 10.93 -1.36 7.48
CA LEU A 155 10.75 0.08 7.26
C LEU A 155 10.20 0.38 5.87
N SER A 156 10.54 -0.43 4.87
CA SER A 156 10.15 -0.23 3.48
C SER A 156 8.66 -0.51 3.24
N GLU A 157 8.11 0.18 2.25
CA GLU A 157 6.73 -0.02 1.81
C GLU A 157 6.53 -1.39 1.15
N VAL A 158 5.29 -1.88 1.17
CA VAL A 158 4.90 -3.06 0.39
C VAL A 158 4.63 -2.63 -1.06
N GLY A 159 5.24 -3.29 -2.05
CA GLY A 159 4.99 -3.01 -3.45
C GLY A 159 6.22 -3.22 -4.34
N GLN A 160 6.34 -2.39 -5.38
CA GLN A 160 7.49 -2.43 -6.27
C GLN A 160 8.77 -2.09 -5.51
N PRO A 161 9.88 -2.80 -5.76
CA PRO A 161 11.18 -2.49 -5.18
C PRO A 161 11.55 -1.04 -5.48
N ILE A 162 11.93 -0.28 -4.44
CA ILE A 162 12.40 1.08 -4.64
C ILE A 162 13.72 1.08 -5.43
N ALA A 163 13.99 2.20 -6.10
CA ALA A 163 15.25 2.36 -6.82
C ALA A 163 16.44 2.19 -5.85
N LEU A 164 17.50 1.50 -6.31
CA LEU A 164 18.62 1.12 -5.46
C LEU A 164 19.31 2.33 -4.83
N ASN A 165 19.53 3.39 -5.60
CA ASN A 165 20.07 4.65 -5.10
C ASN A 165 19.20 5.25 -3.96
N VAL A 166 17.88 5.27 -4.13
CA VAL A 166 16.95 5.77 -3.10
C VAL A 166 16.96 4.90 -1.85
N LEU A 167 17.11 3.59 -2.02
CA LEU A 167 17.26 2.64 -0.91
C LEU A 167 18.53 2.94 -0.11
N GLU A 168 19.66 3.04 -0.79
CA GLU A 168 20.98 3.30 -0.20
C GLU A 168 21.02 4.66 0.50
N ASP A 169 20.54 5.71 -0.17
CA ASP A 169 20.47 7.07 0.40
C ASP A 169 19.64 7.09 1.69
N ARG A 170 18.44 6.49 1.66
CA ARG A 170 17.58 6.39 2.85
C ARG A 170 18.23 5.58 3.96
N ALA A 171 18.88 4.47 3.63
CA ALA A 171 19.53 3.61 4.62
C ALA A 171 20.69 4.34 5.31
N ALA A 172 21.54 5.00 4.52
CA ALA A 172 22.66 5.80 4.99
C ALA A 172 22.19 6.99 5.84
N GLU A 173 21.12 7.68 5.42
CA GLU A 173 20.54 8.78 6.18
C GLU A 173 20.01 8.32 7.54
N ILE A 174 19.25 7.21 7.60
CA ILE A 174 18.73 6.66 8.86
C ILE A 174 19.87 6.18 9.75
N ALA A 175 20.85 5.45 9.21
CA ALA A 175 22.00 4.95 9.97
C ALA A 175 22.81 6.10 10.59
N LYS A 176 23.09 7.15 9.81
CA LYS A 176 23.74 8.37 10.27
C LYS A 176 22.90 9.13 11.29
N PHE A 177 21.59 9.17 11.12
CA PHE A 177 20.68 9.82 12.05
C PHE A 177 20.58 9.05 13.39
N LEU A 178 20.69 7.73 13.40
CA LEU A 178 20.63 6.94 14.62
C LEU A 178 22.03 6.68 15.22
N SER A 179 23.10 7.01 14.50
CA SER A 179 24.49 6.68 14.87
C SER A 179 24.70 5.18 15.07
N VAL A 180 24.08 4.36 14.20
CA VAL A 180 24.17 2.89 14.22
C VAL A 180 24.79 2.39 12.91
N PRO A 181 25.42 1.19 12.90
CA PRO A 181 25.93 0.61 11.68
C PRO A 181 24.84 0.33 10.65
N LEU A 182 25.23 0.39 9.38
CA LEU A 182 24.48 -0.12 8.24
C LEU A 182 24.92 -1.57 7.98
N GLU A 183 23.97 -2.49 7.90
CA GLU A 183 24.21 -3.92 7.65
C GLU A 183 23.52 -4.39 6.36
N GLY A 184 24.10 -5.40 5.73
CA GLY A 184 23.53 -6.01 4.53
C GLY A 184 24.02 -5.38 3.24
N LEU A 185 24.55 -6.23 2.37
CA LEU A 185 24.74 -6.06 0.94
C LEU A 185 24.34 -7.39 0.30
#